data_AF-A0A9P8UBD6-F1
#
_entry.id   AF-A0A9P8UBD6-F1
#
_cell.length_a   1.000
_cell.length_b   1.000
_cell.length_c   1.000
_cell.angle_alpha   90.00
_cell.angle_beta   90.00
_cell.angle_gamma   90.00
#
_symmetry.space_group_name_H-M   'P 1'
#
loop_
_entity.id
_entity.type
_entity.pdbx_description
1 polymer ?
#
loop_
_entity_poly.entity_id
_entity_poly.type
_entity_poly.pdbx_seq_one_letter_code
_entity_poly.pdbx_strand_id
1 'polypeptide(L)'
;MVVSRHAQPDPQKTWNQFLNIVSLSQFMNLLTFGLWGKLGRLTHYAVDAVLISTILAGMRRSTGLTFQTKKIGGDNEDTNKWIEKYLGVGEWVMDQSVAIAGSSPWFHRTR
;
A
#
# COMPACT_ATOMS: atom_id res chain seq x y z
N MET A 1 -10.08 -50.17 -36.73
CA MET A 1 -9.34 -49.90 -35.48
C MET A 1 -8.05 -49.19 -35.87
N VAL A 2 -8.06 -47.85 -35.97
CA VAL A 2 -6.87 -47.08 -36.31
C VAL A 2 -6.09 -46.90 -35.01
N VAL A 3 -4.95 -47.57 -34.91
CA VAL A 3 -4.00 -47.37 -33.81
C VAL A 3 -3.46 -45.95 -33.95
N SER A 4 -3.99 -45.04 -33.14
CA SER A 4 -3.44 -43.69 -32.97
C SER A 4 -2.01 -43.84 -32.49
N ARG A 5 -1.04 -43.69 -33.40
CA ARG A 5 0.36 -43.55 -33.02
C ARG A 5 0.43 -42.26 -32.20
N HIS A 6 0.58 -42.40 -30.89
CA HIS A 6 0.94 -41.27 -30.04
C HIS A 6 2.22 -40.69 -30.60
N ALA A 7 2.12 -39.49 -31.20
CA ALA A 7 3.27 -38.76 -31.70
C ALA A 7 4.15 -38.44 -30.48
N GLN A 8 5.31 -39.10 -30.41
CA GLN A 8 6.31 -38.85 -29.38
C GLN A 8 6.71 -37.37 -29.46
N PRO A 9 6.59 -36.59 -28.39
CA PRO A 9 6.95 -35.18 -28.42
C PRO A 9 8.44 -35.03 -28.71
N ASP A 10 8.79 -34.16 -29.66
CA ASP A 10 10.18 -33.92 -30.03
C ASP A 10 10.98 -33.44 -28.82
N PRO A 11 12.02 -34.17 -28.39
CA PRO A 11 12.76 -33.86 -27.18
C PRO A 11 13.38 -32.45 -27.24
N GLN A 12 13.87 -32.03 -28.41
CA GLN A 12 14.44 -30.69 -28.60
C GLN A 12 13.43 -29.56 -28.34
N LYS A 13 12.17 -29.75 -28.75
CA LYS A 13 11.10 -28.77 -28.54
C LYS A 13 10.76 -28.65 -27.06
N THR A 14 10.73 -29.78 -26.36
CA THR A 14 10.49 -29.80 -24.91
C THR A 14 11.61 -29.05 -24.16
N TRP A 15 12.88 -29.28 -24.50
CA TRP A 15 14.02 -28.57 -23.89
C TRP A 15 13.95 -27.06 -24.09
N ASN A 16 13.63 -26.61 -25.31
CA ASN A 16 13.48 -25.18 -25.58
C ASN A 16 12.30 -24.57 -24.79
N GLN A 17 11.21 -25.32 -24.63
CA GLN A 17 10.08 -24.89 -23.80
C GLN A 17 10.47 -24.78 -22.33
N PHE A 18 11.23 -25.73 -21.78
CA PHE A 18 11.74 -25.65 -20.41
C PHE A 18 12.66 -24.45 -20.21
N LEU A 19 13.58 -24.20 -21.13
CA LEU A 19 14.48 -23.05 -21.07
C LEU A 19 13.70 -21.72 -21.12
N ASN A 20 12.67 -21.62 -21.96
CA ASN A 20 11.80 -20.44 -22.01
C ASN A 20 10.99 -20.26 -20.72
N ILE A 21 10.51 -21.34 -20.10
CA ILE A 21 9.79 -21.28 -18.82
C ILE A 21 10.71 -20.85 -17.68
N VAL A 22 11.94 -21.36 -17.62
CA VAL A 22 12.93 -20.97 -16.61
C VAL A 22 13.36 -19.52 -16.80
N SER A 23 13.57 -19.08 -18.04
CA SER A 23 13.89 -17.69 -18.36
C SER A 23 12.74 -16.74 -17.99
N LEU A 24 11.50 -17.11 -18.30
CA LEU A 24 10.31 -16.33 -17.97
C LEU A 24 10.11 -16.24 -16.44
N SER A 25 10.34 -17.32 -15.70
CA SER A 25 10.21 -17.30 -14.24
C SER A 25 11.30 -16.47 -13.57
N GLN A 26 12.54 -16.49 -14.07
CA GLN A 26 13.62 -15.61 -13.61
C GLN A 26 13.32 -14.15 -13.89
N PHE A 27 12.78 -13.83 -15.07
CA PHE A 27 12.35 -12.48 -15.42
C PHE A 27 11.23 -11.98 -14.49
N MET A 28 10.22 -12.81 -14.23
CA MET A 28 9.13 -12.48 -13.31
C MET A 28 9.60 -12.31 -11.87
N ASN A 29 10.58 -13.11 -11.42
CA ASN A 29 11.21 -12.95 -10.11
C ASN A 29 11.98 -11.63 -10.01
N LEU A 30 12.76 -11.26 -11.04
CA LEU A 30 13.48 -9.98 -11.08
C LEU A 30 12.53 -8.78 -11.02
N LEU A 31 11.41 -8.84 -11.75
CA LEU A 31 10.36 -7.84 -11.67
C LEU A 31 9.76 -7.78 -10.26
N THR A 32 9.40 -8.94 -9.70
CA THR A 32 8.72 -9.02 -8.40
C THR A 32 9.63 -8.57 -7.26
N PHE A 33 10.82 -9.16 -7.12
CA PHE A 33 11.77 -8.86 -6.04
C PHE A 33 12.42 -7.47 -6.19
N GLY A 34 12.72 -7.05 -7.43
CA GLY A 34 13.33 -5.75 -7.71
C GLY A 34 12.39 -4.57 -7.45
N LEU A 35 11.09 -4.71 -7.79
CA LEU A 35 10.09 -3.71 -7.41
C LEU A 35 9.75 -3.77 -5.93
N TRP A 36 9.65 -4.97 -5.33
CA TRP A 36 9.27 -5.12 -3.93
C TRP A 36 10.17 -4.37 -2.95
N GLY A 37 11.50 -4.40 -3.17
CA GLY A 37 12.44 -3.67 -2.31
C GLY A 37 12.28 -2.14 -2.37
N LYS A 38 11.81 -1.60 -3.50
CA LYS A 38 11.48 -0.16 -3.61
C LYS A 38 10.12 0.15 -2.99
N LEU A 39 9.15 -0.74 -3.19
CA LEU A 39 7.81 -0.62 -2.59
C LEU A 39 7.86 -0.69 -1.07
N GLY A 40 8.70 -1.52 -0.46
CA GLY A 40 8.82 -1.59 1.00
C GLY A 40 9.21 -0.25 1.65
N ARG A 41 10.16 0.47 1.06
CA ARG A 41 10.56 1.82 1.54
C ARG A 41 9.47 2.85 1.28
N LEU A 42 8.81 2.79 0.13
CA LEU A 42 7.68 3.67 -0.18
C LEU A 42 6.52 3.47 0.80
N THR A 43 6.18 2.21 1.12
CA THR A 43 5.17 1.87 2.11
C THR A 43 5.55 2.42 3.48
N HIS A 44 6.81 2.30 3.89
CA HIS A 44 7.26 2.91 5.15
C HIS A 44 7.05 4.42 5.18
N TYR A 45 7.46 5.15 4.14
CA TYR A 45 7.23 6.59 4.07
C TYR A 45 5.74 6.96 4.01
N ALA A 46 4.93 6.15 3.32
CA ALA A 46 3.48 6.34 3.28
C ALA A 46 2.85 6.13 4.67
N VAL A 47 3.28 5.08 5.39
CA VAL A 47 2.84 4.80 6.76
C VAL A 47 3.25 5.94 7.70
N ASP A 48 4.50 6.42 7.62
CA ASP A 48 4.97 7.54 8.44
C ASP A 48 4.18 8.83 8.15
N ALA A 49 3.94 9.12 6.87
CA ALA A 49 3.14 10.27 6.47
C ALA A 49 1.70 10.19 7.02
N VAL A 50 1.10 9.00 7.00
CA VAL A 50 -0.23 8.75 7.57
C VAL A 50 -0.23 8.87 9.08
N LEU A 51 0.80 8.37 9.79
CA LEU A 51 0.93 8.51 11.24
C LEU A 51 1.04 9.98 11.65
N ILE A 52 1.91 10.74 10.98
CA ILE A 52 2.06 12.18 11.21
C ILE A 52 0.74 12.91 10.94
N SER A 53 0.07 12.57 9.84
CA SER A 53 -1.25 13.10 9.49
C SER A 53 -2.30 12.81 10.56
N THR A 54 -2.34 11.57 11.08
CA THR A 54 -3.29 11.13 12.12
C THR A 54 -3.04 11.89 13.42
N ILE A 55 -1.77 12.08 13.81
CA ILE A 55 -1.41 12.86 15.00
C ILE A 55 -1.80 14.34 14.79
N LEU A 56 -1.50 14.94 13.64
CA LEU A 56 -1.86 16.33 13.33
C LEU A 56 -3.38 16.53 13.31
N ALA A 57 -4.13 15.63 12.69
CA ALA A 57 -5.59 15.63 12.65
C ALA A 57 -6.17 15.47 14.05
N GLY A 58 -5.64 14.53 14.84
CA GLY A 58 -6.00 14.32 16.24
C GLY A 58 -5.76 15.57 17.10
N MET A 59 -4.60 16.23 16.97
CA MET A 59 -4.30 17.49 17.67
C MET A 59 -5.24 18.61 17.24
N ARG A 60 -5.51 18.77 15.94
CA ARG A 60 -6.49 19.76 15.42
C ARG A 60 -7.88 19.53 16.03
N ARG A 61 -8.31 18.28 16.15
CA ARG A 61 -9.60 17.90 16.72
C ARG A 61 -9.65 18.01 18.25
N SER A 62 -8.57 17.68 18.96
CA SER A 62 -8.51 17.68 20.44
C SER A 62 -8.25 19.06 21.03
N THR A 63 -7.49 19.91 20.34
CA THR A 63 -7.14 21.25 20.83
C THR A 63 -8.03 22.35 20.22
N GLY A 64 -8.78 22.05 19.16
CA GLY A 64 -9.57 23.05 18.43
C GLY A 64 -8.73 24.13 17.72
N LEU A 65 -7.40 24.05 17.81
CA LEU A 65 -6.50 24.91 17.07
C LEU A 65 -6.48 24.44 15.62
N THR A 66 -7.17 25.17 14.75
CA THR A 66 -6.96 25.11 13.31
C THR A 66 -5.49 25.39 13.06
N PHE A 67 -4.72 24.35 12.68
CA PHE A 67 -3.37 24.54 12.15
C PHE A 67 -3.45 25.66 11.11
N GLN A 68 -2.79 26.78 11.38
CA GLN A 68 -2.74 27.90 10.44
C GLN A 68 -1.92 27.45 9.24
N THR A 69 -2.55 26.74 8.32
CA THR A 69 -1.98 26.29 7.05
C THR A 69 -1.42 27.47 6.26
N LYS A 70 -1.97 28.68 6.47
CA LYS A 70 -1.45 29.97 6.01
C LYS A 70 -0.02 30.31 6.48
N LYS A 71 0.40 29.90 7.69
CA LYS A 71 1.77 30.17 8.17
C LYS A 71 2.81 29.16 7.69
N ILE A 72 2.38 27.94 7.34
CA ILE A 72 3.28 26.85 6.93
C ILE A 72 3.37 26.77 5.39
N GLY A 73 2.30 27.09 4.67
CA GLY A 73 2.25 26.99 3.20
C GLY A 73 2.49 28.29 2.42
N GLY A 74 2.52 29.44 3.09
CA GLY A 74 2.38 30.74 2.41
C GLY A 74 1.05 30.85 1.66
N ASP A 75 0.86 31.91 0.87
CA ASP A 75 -0.34 32.17 0.05
C ASP A 75 -0.54 31.17 -1.12
N ASN A 76 0.02 29.97 -1.03
CA ASN A 76 -0.14 28.92 -2.04
C ASN A 76 -1.37 28.06 -1.69
N GLU A 77 -2.46 28.26 -2.44
CA GLU A 77 -3.72 27.53 -2.31
C GLU A 77 -3.53 26.00 -2.43
N ASP A 78 -2.56 25.57 -3.23
CA ASP A 78 -2.23 24.15 -3.42
C ASP A 78 -1.71 23.50 -2.15
N THR A 79 -0.88 24.20 -1.37
CA THR A 79 -0.35 23.67 -0.11
C THR A 79 -1.46 23.50 0.92
N ASN A 80 -2.41 24.44 0.97
CA ASN A 80 -3.58 24.31 1.83
C ASN A 80 -4.43 23.08 1.44
N LYS A 81 -4.69 22.88 0.15
CA LYS A 81 -5.42 21.70 -0.35
C LYS A 81 -4.70 20.39 -0.02
N TRP A 82 -3.37 20.37 -0.13
CA TRP A 82 -2.58 19.19 0.24
C TRP A 82 -2.65 18.91 1.75
N ILE A 83 -2.51 19.93 2.59
CA ILE A 83 -2.63 19.77 4.05
C ILE A 83 -4.04 19.30 4.43
N GLU A 84 -5.09 19.84 3.82
CA GLU A 84 -6.47 19.38 4.03
C GLU A 84 -6.63 17.90 3.66
N LYS A 85 -6.07 17.46 2.54
CA LYS A 85 -6.05 16.04 2.16
C LYS A 85 -5.30 15.17 3.16
N TYR A 86 -4.11 15.62 3.60
CA TYR A 86 -3.35 14.91 4.64
C TYR A 86 -4.17 14.80 5.93
N LEU A 87 -4.76 15.89 6.42
CA LEU A 87 -5.58 15.87 7.63
C LEU A 87 -6.81 14.96 7.49
N GLY A 88 -7.47 14.97 6.33
CA GLY A 88 -8.62 14.10 6.04
C GLY A 88 -8.26 12.61 6.05
N VAL A 89 -7.09 12.23 5.54
CA VAL A 89 -6.59 10.85 5.63
C VAL A 89 -6.38 10.44 7.09
N GLY A 90 -5.81 11.33 7.90
CA GLY A 90 -5.55 11.06 9.32
C GLY A 90 -6.82 10.86 10.13
N GLU A 91 -7.86 11.68 9.86
CA GLU A 91 -9.17 11.53 10.48
C GLU A 91 -9.84 10.21 10.06
N TRP A 92 -9.78 9.85 8.77
CA TRP A 92 -10.29 8.56 8.31
C TRP A 92 -9.59 7.36 8.98
N VAL A 93 -8.26 7.40 9.09
CA VAL A 93 -7.48 6.35 9.77
C VAL A 93 -7.83 6.28 11.25
N MET A 94 -7.99 7.43 11.91
CA MET A 94 -8.43 7.49 13.30
C MET A 94 -9.80 6.86 13.47
N ASP A 95 -10.78 7.20 12.63
CA ASP A 95 -12.14 6.65 12.68
C ASP A 95 -12.15 5.13 12.45
N GLN A 96 -11.36 4.64 11.49
CA GLN A 96 -11.20 3.19 11.27
C GLN A 96 -10.54 2.50 12.46
N SER A 97 -9.52 3.12 13.08
CA SER A 97 -8.86 2.57 14.26
C SER A 97 -9.83 2.42 15.43
N VAL A 98 -10.73 3.39 15.64
CA VAL A 98 -11.75 3.36 16.68
C VAL A 98 -12.82 2.31 16.39
N ALA A 99 -13.25 2.17 15.13
CA ALA A 99 -14.18 1.13 14.72
C ALA A 99 -13.61 -0.28 14.95
N ILE A 100 -12.34 -0.50 14.59
CA ILE A 100 -11.64 -1.75 14.85
C ILE A 100 -11.48 -1.99 16.36
N ALA A 101 -11.05 -0.98 17.12
CA ALA A 101 -10.89 -1.07 18.57
C ALA A 101 -12.21 -1.42 19.27
N GLY A 102 -13.31 -0.77 18.87
CA GLY A 102 -14.66 -1.04 19.38
C GLY A 102 -15.22 -2.40 18.98
N SER A 103 -14.74 -2.99 17.88
CA SER A 103 -15.09 -4.36 17.46
C SER A 103 -14.23 -5.44 18.11
N SER A 104 -13.11 -5.06 18.74
CA SER A 104 -12.21 -6.02 19.37
C SER A 104 -12.69 -6.36 20.79
N PRO A 105 -12.59 -7.64 21.20
CA PRO A 105 -13.01 -8.09 22.54
C PRO A 105 -12.10 -7.59 23.68
N TRP A 106 -11.06 -6.80 23.36
CA TRP A 106 -10.12 -6.22 24.32
C TRP A 106 -10.61 -4.92 24.97
N PHE A 107 -11.63 -4.26 24.39
CA PHE A 107 -12.18 -3.02 24.93
C PHE A 107 -13.56 -3.26 25.54
N HIS A 108 -13.64 -3.16 26.87
CA HIS A 108 -14.92 -3.05 27.57
C HIS A 108 -15.40 -1.59 27.52
N ARG A 109 -16.66 -1.38 27.14
CA ARG A 109 -17.32 -0.09 27.17
C ARG A 109 -17.81 0.19 28.60
N THR A 110 -16.96 0.77 29.44
CA THR A 110 -17.38 1.27 30.76
C THR A 110 -18.19 2.54 30.55
N ARG A 111 -19.51 2.46 30.77
CA ARG A 111 -20.40 3.63 30.82
C ARG A 111 -20.22 4.38 32.12
#